data_AF-A0A6G0YLT9-F1
#
_entry.id   AF-A0A6G0YLT9-F1
#
_cell.length_a   1.000
_cell.length_b   1.000
_cell.length_c   1.000
_cell.angle_alpha   90.00
_cell.angle_beta   90.00
_cell.angle_gamma   90.00
#
_symmetry.space_group_name_H-M   'P 1'
#
loop_
_entity.id
_entity.type
_entity.pdbx_description
1 polymer ?
#
loop_
_entity_poly.entity_id
_entity_poly.type
_entity_poly.pdbx_seq_one_letter_code
_entity_poly.pdbx_strand_id
1 'polypeptide(L)'
;MLPNKTLASSNDSVAGTKLIKDRLTIAPCSNADGTHKLPLFVIGKSKKPRAFKNINLSSLPVYYRSQKSAWMDSNLFKSWFIDEFVPSVEKYLKQKNLPVRALLLLDNAPSHPSEEELVKEDIKAIFLPPNVTSLIQPMDQGVIEWLKRRYRRKYISSILEKSEEGFNIFESMKSLNIKDAIYTIADSWEEIKPDTLQKSWRKLWPEVMTESDQIEDEQNNDTQEIIKDLQSVQPNFPASEVEEWIVQCDKNCETSENLNDDQIITAVLENNGEETVNEDSDGDADEPPTQISHTDAKNAFDIALQYIEQSSTSTPMDILWIKKWRNIAAKSRITFSKQKSITDFFSK
;
A
#
# COMPACT_ATOMS: atom_id res chain seq x y z
N MET A 1 13.87 -5.42 0.52
CA MET A 1 15.26 -5.96 0.47
C MET A 1 15.18 -7.47 0.44
N LEU A 2 16.06 -8.19 -0.26
CA LEU A 2 16.11 -9.66 -0.32
C LEU A 2 16.96 -10.26 0.81
N PRO A 3 16.90 -11.58 1.05
CA PRO A 3 17.87 -12.28 1.90
C PRO A 3 19.30 -12.11 1.36
N ASN A 4 20.24 -11.79 2.25
CA ASN A 4 21.54 -11.22 1.89
C ASN A 4 22.60 -12.22 1.37
N LYS A 5 22.41 -13.55 1.48
CA LYS A 5 23.56 -14.48 1.39
C LYS A 5 23.55 -15.46 0.21
N THR A 6 22.54 -15.54 -0.63
CA THR A 6 22.60 -16.53 -1.73
C THR A 6 22.08 -16.14 -3.11
N LEU A 7 21.30 -15.06 -3.26
CA LEU A 7 20.83 -14.63 -4.60
C LEU A 7 21.78 -13.62 -5.28
N ALA A 8 22.68 -13.05 -4.50
CA ALA A 8 23.89 -12.41 -4.99
C ALA A 8 24.97 -13.49 -5.08
N SER A 9 25.45 -13.78 -6.29
CA SER A 9 26.53 -14.73 -6.53
C SER A 9 27.60 -14.68 -5.44
N SER A 10 27.92 -15.84 -4.91
CA SER A 10 28.90 -16.14 -3.86
C SER A 10 30.34 -15.81 -4.25
N ASN A 11 30.66 -14.57 -4.65
CA ASN A 11 32.06 -14.16 -4.85
C ASN A 11 32.40 -12.68 -4.67
N ASP A 12 31.49 -11.78 -4.35
CA ASP A 12 31.88 -10.43 -3.96
C ASP A 12 31.17 -10.02 -2.67
N SER A 13 31.94 -9.99 -1.58
CA SER A 13 31.63 -9.06 -0.50
C SER A 13 31.77 -7.64 -1.07
N VAL A 14 30.71 -7.13 -1.71
CA VAL A 14 30.69 -5.76 -2.21
C VAL A 14 30.62 -4.84 -1.00
N ALA A 15 31.79 -4.43 -0.51
CA ALA A 15 31.92 -3.25 0.33
C ALA A 15 31.32 -2.07 -0.44
N GLY A 16 30.10 -1.64 -0.06
CA GLY A 16 29.46 -0.46 -0.64
C GLY A 16 28.06 -0.64 -1.22
N THR A 17 27.30 -1.71 -0.93
CA THR A 17 25.85 -1.68 -1.19
C THR A 17 25.19 -0.66 -0.27
N LYS A 18 25.04 0.57 -0.76
CA LYS A 18 24.22 1.61 -0.16
C LYS A 18 22.81 1.03 -0.07
N LEU A 19 22.40 0.64 1.13
CA LEU A 19 21.04 0.17 1.42
C LEU A 19 20.07 1.19 0.79
N ILE A 20 19.16 0.70 -0.06
CA ILE A 20 18.11 1.52 -0.66
C ILE A 20 17.40 2.23 0.49
N LYS A 21 17.54 3.57 0.55
CA LYS A 21 17.00 4.43 1.62
C LYS A 21 15.56 4.85 1.33
N ASP A 22 14.87 4.12 0.46
CA ASP A 22 13.50 4.43 0.11
C ASP A 22 12.56 3.76 1.08
N ARG A 23 11.73 4.61 1.69
CA ARG A 23 10.81 4.26 2.75
C ARG A 23 9.43 4.72 2.36
N LEU A 24 8.46 3.86 2.67
CA LEU A 24 7.06 4.21 2.76
C LEU A 24 6.62 4.00 4.20
N THR A 25 5.94 4.98 4.76
CA THR A 25 5.21 4.81 6.03
C THR A 25 3.78 4.42 5.71
N ILE A 26 3.25 3.43 6.41
CA ILE A 26 1.91 2.89 6.20
C ILE A 26 1.17 2.89 7.53
N ALA A 27 -0.04 3.44 7.56
CA ALA A 27 -0.94 3.36 8.71
C ALA A 27 -2.23 2.63 8.33
N PRO A 28 -2.38 1.35 8.75
CA PRO A 28 -3.62 0.60 8.58
C PRO A 28 -4.68 1.01 9.62
N CYS A 29 -5.95 0.92 9.24
CA CYS A 29 -7.06 1.19 10.14
C CYS A 29 -8.25 0.27 9.82
N SER A 30 -8.78 -0.38 10.85
CA SER A 30 -9.99 -1.22 10.74
C SER A 30 -10.82 -1.16 12.02
N ASN A 31 -12.08 -1.57 11.93
CA ASN A 31 -12.94 -1.74 13.09
C ASN A 31 -12.73 -3.11 13.77
N ALA A 32 -13.35 -3.27 14.94
CA ALA A 32 -13.15 -4.43 15.80
C ALA A 32 -13.73 -5.74 15.23
N ASP A 33 -14.85 -5.68 14.52
CA ASP A 33 -15.46 -6.87 13.89
C ASP A 33 -14.82 -7.26 12.54
N GLY A 34 -13.80 -6.51 12.08
CA GLY A 34 -13.12 -6.75 10.82
C GLY A 34 -13.95 -6.54 9.55
N THR A 35 -15.19 -6.03 9.65
CA THR A 35 -16.07 -5.81 8.50
C THR A 35 -15.87 -4.45 7.82
N HIS A 36 -15.09 -3.55 8.43
CA HIS A 36 -14.69 -2.27 7.86
C HIS A 36 -13.17 -2.09 7.95
N LYS A 37 -12.54 -2.09 6.78
CA LYS A 37 -11.14 -1.68 6.58
C LYS A 37 -11.14 -0.37 5.81
N LEU A 38 -10.32 0.59 6.23
CA LEU A 38 -10.06 1.79 5.45
C LEU A 38 -8.94 1.48 4.44
N PRO A 39 -8.91 2.16 3.28
CA PRO A 39 -7.72 2.18 2.43
C PRO A 39 -6.49 2.58 3.27
N LEU A 40 -5.35 1.96 3.01
CA LEU A 40 -4.11 2.26 3.74
C LEU A 40 -3.75 3.74 3.59
N PHE A 41 -3.36 4.38 4.69
CA PHE A 41 -2.70 5.68 4.62
C PHE A 41 -1.22 5.45 4.33
N VAL A 42 -0.74 5.90 3.17
CA VAL A 42 0.64 5.72 2.71
C VAL A 42 1.33 7.07 2.57
N ILE A 43 2.52 7.20 3.17
CA ILE A 43 3.35 8.40 3.09
C ILE A 43 4.67 8.04 2.40
N GLY A 44 4.93 8.69 1.26
CA GLY A 44 6.23 8.63 0.57
C GLY A 44 6.99 9.96 0.63
N LYS A 45 8.17 10.01 0.01
CA LYS A 45 9.01 11.22 -0.02
C LYS A 45 8.46 12.29 -0.97
N SER A 46 8.24 11.91 -2.22
CA SER A 46 7.84 12.82 -3.30
C SER A 46 6.32 12.92 -3.41
N LYS A 47 5.80 14.12 -3.69
CA LYS A 47 4.36 14.34 -3.95
C LYS A 47 3.87 13.62 -5.21
N LYS A 48 4.73 13.53 -6.22
CA LYS A 48 4.46 12.85 -7.48
C LYS A 48 5.73 12.18 -8.00
N PRO A 49 6.08 11.00 -7.46
CA PRO A 49 7.16 10.17 -7.97
C PRO A 49 7.04 9.97 -9.47
N ARG A 50 8.17 9.81 -10.18
CA ARG A 50 8.18 9.55 -11.63
C ARG A 50 7.31 8.35 -12.03
N ALA A 51 7.24 7.32 -11.18
CA ALA A 51 6.39 6.16 -11.35
C ALA A 51 4.87 6.48 -11.44
N PHE A 52 4.44 7.65 -10.97
CA PHE A 52 3.05 8.12 -11.06
C PHE A 52 2.77 8.98 -12.31
N LYS A 53 3.74 9.13 -13.21
CA LYS A 53 3.48 9.79 -14.49
C LYS A 53 2.37 9.05 -15.23
N ASN A 54 1.38 9.80 -15.73
CA ASN A 54 0.19 9.28 -16.41
C ASN A 54 -0.75 8.41 -15.55
N ILE A 55 -0.57 8.38 -14.22
CA ILE A 55 -1.48 7.70 -13.29
C ILE A 55 -2.47 8.70 -12.71
N ASN A 56 -3.74 8.30 -12.63
CA ASN A 56 -4.74 9.02 -11.86
C ASN A 56 -4.53 8.74 -10.36
N LEU A 57 -4.02 9.71 -9.61
CA LEU A 57 -3.75 9.55 -8.17
C LEU A 57 -5.02 9.28 -7.37
N SER A 58 -6.17 9.81 -7.80
CA SER A 58 -7.46 9.58 -7.14
C SER A 58 -8.00 8.16 -7.33
N SER A 59 -7.39 7.35 -8.21
CA SER A 59 -7.73 5.94 -8.38
C SER A 59 -6.73 4.99 -7.74
N LEU A 60 -5.76 5.49 -6.97
CA LEU A 60 -4.88 4.62 -6.20
C LEU A 60 -5.70 3.89 -5.12
N PRO A 61 -5.39 2.61 -4.82
CA PRO A 61 -6.11 1.83 -3.80
C PRO A 61 -5.68 2.20 -2.37
N VAL A 62 -5.02 3.34 -2.18
CA VAL A 62 -4.49 3.85 -0.92
C VAL A 62 -4.69 5.36 -0.86
N TYR A 63 -4.71 5.91 0.36
CA TYR A 63 -4.61 7.34 0.56
C TYR A 63 -3.13 7.74 0.59
N TYR A 64 -2.62 8.25 -0.54
CA TYR A 64 -1.22 8.64 -0.66
C TYR A 64 -0.99 10.11 -0.26
N ARG A 65 0.01 10.37 0.57
CA ARG A 65 0.57 11.70 0.86
C ARG A 65 2.09 11.66 0.77
N SER A 66 2.69 12.85 0.75
CA SER A 66 4.14 13.01 0.69
C SER A 66 4.65 13.88 1.82
N GLN A 67 5.80 13.48 2.36
CA GLN A 67 6.54 14.20 3.39
C GLN A 67 8.03 13.93 3.13
N LYS A 68 8.92 14.93 3.21
CA LYS A 68 10.31 14.78 2.72
C LYS A 68 11.08 13.63 3.34
N SER A 69 10.85 13.32 4.61
CA SER A 69 11.44 12.17 5.28
C SER A 69 10.57 10.91 5.19
N ALA A 70 9.41 10.95 4.53
CA ALA A 70 8.39 9.90 4.45
C ALA A 70 7.88 9.44 5.82
N TRP A 71 7.92 10.33 6.83
CA TRP A 71 7.37 10.13 8.16
C TRP A 71 5.94 10.64 8.28
N MET A 72 5.23 10.12 9.28
CA MET A 72 3.98 10.70 9.72
C MET A 72 4.23 11.95 10.56
N ASP A 73 3.41 12.98 10.35
CA ASP A 73 3.35 14.17 11.20
C ASP A 73 1.89 14.46 11.62
N SER A 74 1.73 15.34 12.60
CA SER A 74 0.44 15.71 13.18
C SER A 74 -0.53 16.30 12.16
N ASN A 75 -0.06 17.13 11.23
CA ASN A 75 -0.91 17.74 10.21
C ASN A 75 -1.42 16.70 9.22
N LEU A 76 -0.54 15.82 8.76
CA LEU A 76 -0.89 14.72 7.86
C LEU A 76 -1.90 13.76 8.50
N PHE A 77 -1.71 13.42 9.77
CA PHE A 77 -2.65 12.59 10.50
C PHE A 77 -4.00 13.28 10.68
N LYS A 78 -4.02 14.57 11.04
CA LYS A 78 -5.25 15.36 11.18
C LYS A 78 -6.02 15.45 9.86
N SER A 79 -5.34 15.71 8.75
CA SER A 79 -5.96 15.70 7.42
C SER A 79 -6.51 14.33 7.08
N TRP A 80 -5.76 13.24 7.32
CA TRP A 80 -6.30 11.89 7.13
C TRP A 80 -7.55 11.62 7.99
N PHE A 81 -7.55 12.07 9.25
CA PHE A 81 -8.70 11.90 10.14
C PHE A 81 -9.96 12.59 9.59
N ILE A 82 -9.84 13.85 9.16
CA ILE A 82 -10.97 14.66 8.69
C ILE A 82 -11.41 14.28 7.28
N ASP A 83 -10.47 14.07 6.37
CA ASP A 83 -10.75 13.93 4.94
C ASP A 83 -11.06 12.48 4.54
N GLU A 84 -10.56 11.49 5.29
CA GLU A 84 -10.67 10.07 4.93
C GLU A 84 -11.35 9.24 6.01
N PHE A 85 -10.88 9.30 7.27
CA PHE A 85 -11.41 8.46 8.35
C PHE A 85 -12.88 8.78 8.63
N VAL A 86 -13.20 10.04 8.92
CA VAL A 86 -14.58 10.44 9.24
C VAL A 86 -15.54 10.10 8.10
N PRO A 87 -15.32 10.51 6.83
CA PRO A 87 -16.26 10.21 5.75
C PRO A 87 -16.42 8.70 5.48
N SER A 88 -15.33 7.93 5.60
CA SER A 88 -15.40 6.46 5.43
C SER A 88 -16.26 5.82 6.51
N VAL A 89 -16.03 6.19 7.78
CA VAL A 89 -16.77 5.66 8.93
C VAL A 89 -18.24 6.07 8.87
N GLU A 90 -18.54 7.34 8.57
CA GLU A 90 -19.92 7.78 8.41
C GLU A 90 -20.66 6.99 7.33
N LYS A 91 -20.02 6.80 6.17
CA LYS A 91 -20.60 6.05 5.05
C LYS A 91 -20.88 4.61 5.48
N TYR A 92 -19.93 3.96 6.14
CA TYR A 92 -20.09 2.59 6.63
C TYR A 92 -21.24 2.48 7.64
N LEU A 93 -21.29 3.35 8.65
CA LEU A 93 -22.33 3.34 9.67
C LEU A 93 -23.73 3.60 9.07
N LYS A 94 -23.85 4.57 8.16
CA LYS A 94 -25.09 4.85 7.42
C LYS A 94 -25.54 3.64 6.59
N GLN A 95 -24.61 2.96 5.89
CA GLN A 95 -24.91 1.74 5.13
C GLN A 95 -25.40 0.59 6.01
N LYS A 96 -24.92 0.51 7.25
CA LYS A 96 -25.33 -0.51 8.23
C LYS A 96 -26.56 -0.10 9.05
N ASN A 97 -27.16 1.07 8.78
CA ASN A 97 -28.23 1.67 9.59
C ASN A 97 -27.87 1.80 11.09
N LEU A 98 -26.61 2.11 11.38
CA LEU A 98 -26.11 2.34 12.73
C LEU A 98 -26.08 3.85 13.05
N PRO A 99 -26.17 4.24 14.33
CA PRO A 99 -25.88 5.61 14.74
C PRO A 99 -24.47 6.03 14.30
N VAL A 100 -24.32 7.26 13.81
CA VAL A 100 -23.04 7.82 13.35
C VAL A 100 -22.18 8.20 14.55
N ARG A 101 -21.67 7.19 15.27
CA ARG A 101 -20.84 7.35 16.46
C ARG A 101 -19.72 6.33 16.43
N ALA A 102 -18.49 6.78 16.58
CA ALA A 102 -17.32 5.90 16.52
C ALA A 102 -16.17 6.44 17.36
N LEU A 103 -15.32 5.51 17.81
CA LEU A 103 -14.07 5.82 18.50
C LEU A 103 -12.91 5.31 17.66
N LEU A 104 -11.94 6.18 17.40
CA LEU A 104 -10.63 5.81 16.87
C LEU A 104 -9.66 5.61 18.03
N LEU A 105 -9.08 4.42 18.16
CA LEU A 105 -8.10 4.13 19.20
C LEU A 105 -6.69 4.39 18.68
N LEU A 106 -5.91 5.20 19.40
CA LEU A 106 -4.55 5.58 19.02
C LEU A 106 -3.53 5.20 20.08
N ASP A 107 -2.30 4.96 19.65
CA ASP A 107 -1.15 4.95 20.54
C ASP A 107 -0.65 6.38 20.81
N ASN A 108 0.24 6.53 21.79
CA ASN A 108 0.75 7.83 22.22
C ASN A 108 1.92 8.32 21.34
N ALA A 109 1.89 8.05 20.03
CA ALA A 109 2.93 8.53 19.11
C ALA A 109 2.93 10.07 19.05
N PRO A 110 4.10 10.73 19.06
CA PRO A 110 4.19 12.20 18.97
C PRO A 110 3.59 12.79 17.69
N SER A 111 3.45 11.98 16.64
CA SER A 111 2.83 12.36 15.37
C SER A 111 1.31 12.42 15.43
N HIS A 112 0.67 12.05 16.54
CA HIS A 112 -0.78 12.13 16.69
C HIS A 112 -1.19 13.48 17.32
N PRO A 113 -2.14 14.23 16.70
CA PRO A 113 -2.74 15.41 17.31
C PRO A 113 -3.48 15.06 18.61
N SER A 114 -3.80 16.09 19.41
CA SER A 114 -4.53 15.87 20.66
C SER A 114 -5.97 15.38 20.42
N GLU A 115 -6.59 14.77 21.43
CA GLU A 115 -7.97 14.27 21.32
C GLU A 115 -8.95 15.40 20.95
N GLU A 116 -8.72 16.63 21.43
CA GLU A 116 -9.57 17.78 21.15
C GLU A 116 -9.53 18.20 19.67
N GLU A 117 -8.42 17.94 18.99
CA GLU A 117 -8.27 18.21 17.55
C GLU A 117 -8.87 17.10 16.68
N LEU A 118 -9.00 15.89 17.23
CA LEU A 118 -9.49 14.69 16.56
C LEU A 118 -10.94 14.39 16.94
N VAL A 119 -11.81 15.40 16.83
CA VAL A 119 -13.25 15.28 17.05
C VAL A 119 -14.02 15.85 15.87
N LYS A 120 -14.98 15.07 15.37
CA LYS A 120 -16.02 15.51 14.45
C LYS A 120 -17.35 14.93 14.89
N GLU A 121 -18.18 15.78 15.50
CA GLU A 121 -19.47 15.37 16.06
C GLU A 121 -19.28 14.21 17.06
N ASP A 122 -19.96 13.07 16.84
CA ASP A 122 -19.86 11.88 17.69
C ASP A 122 -18.76 10.88 17.21
N ILE A 123 -17.93 11.28 16.26
CA ILE A 123 -16.74 10.52 15.84
C ILE A 123 -15.51 11.20 16.44
N LYS A 124 -14.78 10.48 17.29
CA LYS A 124 -13.61 11.04 18.00
C LYS A 124 -12.47 10.03 18.17
N ALA A 125 -11.26 10.52 18.34
CA ALA A 125 -10.12 9.71 18.75
C ALA A 125 -9.97 9.67 20.28
N ILE A 126 -9.46 8.54 20.78
CA ILE A 126 -9.00 8.39 22.16
C ILE A 126 -7.65 7.66 22.19
N PHE A 127 -6.79 8.05 23.13
CA PHE A 127 -5.49 7.41 23.32
C PHE A 127 -5.59 6.21 24.25
N LEU A 128 -4.86 5.15 23.90
CA LEU A 128 -4.58 4.06 24.83
C LEU A 128 -3.72 4.58 25.99
N PRO A 129 -3.76 3.92 27.16
CA PRO A 129 -2.87 4.30 28.25
C PRO A 129 -1.39 4.27 27.81
N PRO A 130 -0.54 5.12 28.37
CA PRO A 130 0.88 5.12 28.04
C PRO A 130 1.54 3.79 28.44
N ASN A 131 2.58 3.39 27.70
CA ASN A 131 3.40 2.19 27.94
C ASN A 131 2.69 0.83 27.79
N VAL A 132 1.44 0.78 27.33
CA VAL A 132 0.72 -0.48 27.06
C VAL A 132 0.47 -0.72 25.57
N THR A 133 0.89 0.18 24.68
CA THR A 133 0.65 0.08 23.23
C THR A 133 1.02 -1.30 22.67
N SER A 134 2.26 -1.75 22.86
CA SER A 134 2.72 -3.06 22.36
C SER A 134 1.94 -4.25 22.93
N LEU A 135 1.29 -4.07 24.09
CA LEU A 135 0.51 -5.11 24.76
C LEU A 135 -0.93 -5.19 24.26
N ILE A 136 -1.58 -4.05 23.98
CA ILE A 136 -3.03 -4.01 23.74
C ILE A 136 -3.46 -3.30 22.44
N GLN A 137 -2.56 -2.61 21.73
CA GLN A 137 -2.89 -1.92 20.49
C GLN A 137 -3.22 -2.97 19.41
N PRO A 138 -4.43 -2.96 18.83
CA PRO A 138 -4.88 -4.07 17.97
C PRO A 138 -4.06 -4.28 16.69
N MET A 139 -3.54 -3.23 16.05
CA MET A 139 -2.75 -3.37 14.82
C MET A 139 -1.38 -4.03 15.09
N ASP A 140 -0.83 -3.83 16.29
CA ASP A 140 0.40 -4.43 16.79
C ASP A 140 0.18 -5.88 17.29
N GLN A 141 -1.07 -6.33 17.43
CA GLN A 141 -1.40 -7.73 17.75
C GLN A 141 -1.40 -8.64 16.50
N GLY A 142 -0.36 -8.52 15.67
CA GLY A 142 -0.09 -9.41 14.54
C GLY A 142 -0.62 -8.95 13.18
N VAL A 143 -1.47 -7.92 13.11
CA VAL A 143 -2.01 -7.40 11.83
C VAL A 143 -0.91 -6.79 10.98
N ILE A 144 -0.10 -5.90 11.56
CA ILE A 144 1.03 -5.26 10.85
C ILE A 144 2.09 -6.29 10.45
N GLU A 145 2.37 -7.27 11.32
CA GLU A 145 3.32 -8.35 11.00
C GLU A 145 2.83 -9.19 9.82
N TRP A 146 1.55 -9.60 9.84
CA TRP A 146 0.93 -10.33 8.74
C TRP A 146 1.02 -9.53 7.44
N LEU A 147 0.67 -8.24 7.46
CA LEU A 147 0.68 -7.38 6.28
C LEU A 147 2.09 -7.29 5.66
N LYS A 148 3.10 -7.11 6.50
CA LYS A 148 4.51 -7.07 6.08
C LYS A 148 4.96 -8.41 5.50
N ARG A 149 4.60 -9.53 6.11
CA ARG A 149 4.93 -10.88 5.60
C ARG A 149 4.29 -11.13 4.24
N ARG A 150 3.00 -10.80 4.09
CA ARG A 150 2.28 -10.96 2.83
C ARG A 150 2.87 -10.08 1.72
N TYR A 151 3.15 -8.80 2.04
CA TYR A 151 3.82 -7.89 1.11
C TYR A 151 5.15 -8.46 0.63
N ARG A 152 5.98 -8.96 1.56
CA ARG A 152 7.28 -9.55 1.26
C ARG A 152 7.15 -10.76 0.35
N ARG A 153 6.16 -11.62 0.61
CA ARG A 153 5.90 -12.79 -0.23
C ARG A 153 5.56 -12.40 -1.66
N LYS A 154 4.60 -11.49 -1.85
CA LYS A 154 4.24 -10.97 -3.18
C LYS A 154 5.40 -10.25 -3.88
N TYR A 155 6.22 -9.53 -3.10
CA TYR A 155 7.43 -8.88 -3.61
C TYR A 155 8.42 -9.92 -4.15
N ILE A 156 8.65 -11.04 -3.45
CA ILE A 156 9.48 -12.15 -3.95
C ILE A 156 8.87 -12.75 -5.22
N SER A 157 7.58 -13.11 -5.20
CA SER A 157 6.92 -13.73 -6.37
C SER A 157 7.03 -12.84 -7.62
N SER A 158 6.85 -11.52 -7.48
CA SER A 158 7.00 -10.56 -8.59
C SER A 158 8.44 -10.50 -9.14
N ILE A 159 9.45 -10.67 -8.29
CA ILE A 159 10.86 -10.75 -8.74
C ILE A 159 11.09 -12.05 -9.50
N LEU A 160 10.54 -13.17 -9.03
CA LEU A 160 10.71 -14.47 -9.67
C LEU A 160 10.04 -14.53 -11.04
N GLU A 161 8.82 -13.99 -11.18
CA GLU A 161 8.11 -13.88 -12.45
C GLU A 161 8.94 -13.13 -13.51
N LYS A 162 9.59 -12.02 -13.12
CA LYS A 162 10.45 -11.24 -14.02
C LYS A 162 11.75 -11.97 -14.36
N SER A 163 12.25 -12.83 -13.49
CA SER A 163 13.49 -13.57 -13.72
C SER A 163 13.37 -14.68 -14.77
N GLU A 164 12.18 -15.22 -14.98
CA GLU A 164 11.90 -16.20 -16.05
C GLU A 164 12.06 -15.58 -17.45
N GLU A 165 11.92 -14.25 -17.58
CA GLU A 165 12.10 -13.51 -18.84
C GLU A 165 13.58 -13.23 -19.19
N GLY A 166 14.53 -13.89 -18.52
CA GLY A 166 15.97 -13.75 -18.75
C GLY A 166 16.63 -12.58 -18.00
N PHE A 167 15.88 -11.89 -17.13
CA PHE A 167 16.41 -10.84 -16.26
C PHE A 167 17.10 -11.43 -15.03
N ASN A 168 18.24 -10.86 -14.66
CA ASN A 168 18.88 -11.17 -13.38
C ASN A 168 17.98 -10.67 -12.21
N ILE A 169 17.99 -11.36 -11.08
CA ILE A 169 17.32 -10.97 -9.83
C ILE A 169 17.62 -9.51 -9.46
N PHE A 170 18.86 -9.07 -9.64
CA PHE A 170 19.25 -7.68 -9.37
C PHE A 170 18.58 -6.65 -10.30
N GLU A 171 18.42 -6.98 -11.58
CA GLU A 171 17.74 -6.11 -12.55
C GLU A 171 16.23 -6.11 -12.29
N SER A 172 15.67 -7.29 -11.98
CA SER A 172 14.28 -7.43 -11.55
C SER A 172 14.00 -6.59 -10.30
N MET A 173 14.91 -6.54 -9.34
CA MET A 173 14.79 -5.71 -8.14
C MET A 173 14.81 -4.21 -8.46
N LYS A 174 15.70 -3.78 -9.35
CA LYS A 174 15.77 -2.36 -9.76
C LYS A 174 14.52 -1.91 -10.52
N SER A 175 13.87 -2.81 -11.25
CA SER A 175 12.65 -2.49 -11.98
C SER A 175 11.42 -2.22 -11.09
N LEU A 176 11.48 -2.58 -9.81
CA LEU A 176 10.36 -2.38 -8.88
C LEU A 176 10.40 -0.96 -8.33
N ASN A 177 9.29 -0.25 -8.56
CA ASN A 177 9.15 1.14 -8.16
C ASN A 177 8.04 1.30 -7.10
N ILE A 178 7.85 2.55 -6.62
CA ILE A 178 6.84 2.88 -5.61
C ILE A 178 5.39 2.52 -6.00
N LYS A 179 5.06 2.55 -7.29
CA LYS A 179 3.72 2.17 -7.77
C LYS A 179 3.51 0.68 -7.49
N ASP A 180 4.49 -0.16 -7.83
CA ASP A 180 4.41 -1.60 -7.60
C ASP A 180 4.31 -1.90 -6.09
N ALA A 181 5.08 -1.18 -5.26
CA ALA A 181 4.99 -1.29 -3.80
C ALA A 181 3.58 -0.94 -3.27
N ILE A 182 2.98 0.15 -3.76
CA ILE A 182 1.64 0.58 -3.35
C ILE A 182 0.56 -0.43 -3.74
N TYR A 183 0.56 -0.91 -4.99
CA TYR A 183 -0.41 -1.92 -5.40
C TYR A 183 -0.22 -3.21 -4.61
N THR A 184 1.02 -3.64 -4.38
CA THR A 184 1.32 -4.86 -3.62
C THR A 184 0.86 -4.77 -2.17
N ILE A 185 1.09 -3.64 -1.48
CA ILE A 185 0.67 -3.49 -0.08
C ILE A 185 -0.83 -3.33 0.04
N ALA A 186 -1.48 -2.62 -0.89
CA ALA A 186 -2.94 -2.47 -0.90
C ALA A 186 -3.63 -3.81 -1.13
N ASP A 187 -3.14 -4.60 -2.09
CA ASP A 187 -3.64 -5.94 -2.39
C ASP A 187 -3.39 -6.90 -1.22
N SER A 188 -2.23 -6.78 -0.53
CA SER A 188 -1.97 -7.51 0.71
C SER A 188 -2.97 -7.13 1.81
N TRP A 189 -3.30 -5.84 1.97
CA TRP A 189 -4.28 -5.37 2.95
C TRP A 189 -5.69 -5.86 2.67
N GLU A 190 -6.08 -5.93 1.40
CA GLU A 190 -7.41 -6.43 1.01
C GLU A 190 -7.59 -7.92 1.35
N GLU A 191 -6.53 -8.72 1.25
CA GLU A 191 -6.57 -10.15 1.57
C GLU A 191 -6.66 -10.48 3.07
N ILE A 192 -6.44 -9.51 3.97
CA ILE A 192 -6.61 -9.75 5.41
C ILE A 192 -8.06 -10.14 5.69
N LYS A 193 -8.22 -11.34 6.25
CA LYS A 193 -9.52 -11.89 6.65
C LYS A 193 -10.10 -11.09 7.82
N PRO A 194 -11.43 -10.87 7.88
CA PRO A 194 -12.09 -10.21 9.01
C PRO A 194 -11.76 -10.85 10.36
N ASP A 195 -11.68 -12.19 10.41
CA ASP A 195 -11.32 -12.92 11.62
C ASP A 195 -9.92 -12.54 12.17
N THR A 196 -8.93 -12.37 11.29
CA THR A 196 -7.58 -11.93 11.70
C THR A 196 -7.62 -10.56 12.38
N LEU A 197 -8.48 -9.67 11.89
CA LEU A 197 -8.70 -8.37 12.52
C LEU A 197 -9.41 -8.53 13.86
N GLN A 198 -10.49 -9.31 13.95
CA GLN A 198 -11.20 -9.55 15.21
C GLN A 198 -10.29 -10.10 16.31
N LYS A 199 -9.48 -11.11 15.99
CA LYS A 199 -8.53 -11.72 16.92
C LYS A 199 -7.50 -10.72 17.45
N SER A 200 -7.15 -9.70 16.67
CA SER A 200 -6.19 -8.67 17.09
C SER A 200 -6.71 -7.81 18.25
N TRP A 201 -8.04 -7.76 18.44
CA TRP A 201 -8.68 -7.07 19.55
C TRP A 201 -8.76 -7.91 20.83
N ARG A 202 -8.44 -9.22 20.81
CA ARG A 202 -8.64 -10.15 21.94
C ARG A 202 -8.04 -9.67 23.26
N LYS A 203 -6.88 -9.01 23.22
CA LYS A 203 -6.21 -8.50 24.43
C LYS A 203 -6.85 -7.25 25.01
N LEU A 204 -7.46 -6.43 24.16
CA LEU A 204 -8.09 -5.17 24.54
C LEU A 204 -9.59 -5.35 24.86
N TRP A 205 -10.28 -6.18 24.07
CA TRP A 205 -11.70 -6.46 24.17
C TRP A 205 -11.98 -7.95 23.90
N PRO A 206 -11.87 -8.82 24.93
CA PRO A 206 -12.03 -10.28 24.77
C PRO A 206 -13.42 -10.70 24.28
N GLU A 207 -14.47 -9.97 24.66
CA GLU A 207 -15.87 -10.26 24.31
C GLU A 207 -16.21 -10.03 22.82
N VAL A 208 -15.31 -9.42 22.05
CA VAL A 208 -15.54 -9.20 20.62
C VAL A 208 -15.46 -10.51 19.82
N MET A 209 -14.88 -11.56 20.39
CA MET A 209 -14.78 -12.86 19.73
C MET A 209 -16.08 -13.64 19.81
N THR A 210 -16.46 -14.29 18.71
CA THR A 210 -17.60 -15.21 18.64
C THR A 210 -17.17 -16.64 19.02
N GLU A 211 -18.12 -17.49 19.43
CA GLU A 211 -17.83 -18.88 19.86
C GLU A 211 -17.15 -19.72 18.76
N SER A 212 -17.28 -19.35 17.48
CA SER A 212 -16.62 -20.00 16.35
C SER A 212 -15.12 -19.70 16.23
N ASP A 213 -14.61 -18.66 16.91
CA ASP A 213 -13.24 -18.17 16.74
C ASP A 213 -12.22 -18.89 17.64
N GLN A 214 -12.67 -19.91 18.39
CA GLN A 214 -11.84 -20.77 19.24
C GLN A 214 -11.11 -21.89 18.46
N ILE A 215 -11.37 -22.02 17.16
CA ILE A 215 -10.66 -22.96 16.29
C ILE A 215 -9.30 -22.32 15.93
N GLU A 216 -8.21 -23.05 16.14
CA GLU A 216 -6.88 -22.65 15.65
C GLU A 216 -6.94 -22.45 14.14
N ASP A 217 -6.72 -21.22 13.68
CA ASP A 217 -6.68 -20.91 12.26
C ASP A 217 -5.37 -21.39 11.61
N GLU A 218 -5.45 -21.69 10.31
CA GLU A 218 -4.32 -21.89 9.41
C GLU A 218 -3.22 -20.87 9.70
N GLN A 219 -2.07 -21.34 10.18
CA GLN A 219 -0.89 -20.51 10.34
C GLN A 219 -0.63 -19.77 9.03
N ASN A 220 -0.27 -18.48 9.12
CA ASN A 220 0.23 -17.72 7.98
C ASN A 220 1.38 -18.52 7.35
N ASN A 221 1.09 -19.15 6.21
CA ASN A 221 2.01 -20.03 5.49
C ASN A 221 2.95 -19.24 4.58
N ASP A 222 2.88 -17.90 4.57
CA ASP A 222 3.66 -17.06 3.66
C ASP A 222 5.16 -17.34 3.78
N THR A 223 5.68 -17.60 4.98
CA THR A 223 7.10 -17.95 5.14
C THR A 223 7.43 -19.26 4.43
N GLN A 224 6.59 -20.29 4.59
CA GLN A 224 6.79 -21.58 3.93
C GLN A 224 6.66 -21.45 2.41
N GLU A 225 5.74 -20.63 1.94
CA GLU A 225 5.54 -20.39 0.52
C GLU A 225 6.67 -19.53 -0.07
N ILE A 226 7.20 -18.53 0.64
CA ILE A 226 8.43 -17.83 0.24
C ILE A 226 9.59 -18.82 0.11
N ILE A 227 9.76 -19.72 1.09
CA ILE A 227 10.82 -20.74 1.05
C ILE A 227 10.64 -21.62 -0.19
N LYS A 228 9.42 -22.07 -0.46
CA LYS A 228 9.10 -22.90 -1.63
C LYS A 228 9.37 -22.17 -2.94
N ASP A 229 8.96 -20.91 -3.04
CA ASP A 229 9.17 -20.06 -4.21
C ASP A 229 10.67 -19.86 -4.47
N LEU A 230 11.45 -19.55 -3.45
CA LEU A 230 12.91 -19.41 -3.57
C LEU A 230 13.62 -20.73 -3.90
N GLN A 231 13.15 -21.84 -3.32
CA GLN A 231 13.69 -23.17 -3.60
C GLN A 231 13.38 -23.65 -5.02
N SER A 232 12.32 -23.15 -5.65
CA SER A 232 12.01 -23.45 -7.06
C SER A 232 13.08 -22.94 -8.03
N VAL A 233 13.70 -21.80 -7.69
CA VAL A 233 14.79 -21.19 -8.48
C VAL A 233 16.16 -21.67 -8.00
N GLN A 234 16.33 -21.84 -6.69
CA GLN A 234 17.57 -22.35 -6.08
C GLN A 234 17.28 -23.51 -5.12
N PRO A 235 17.40 -24.78 -5.58
CA PRO A 235 16.98 -25.97 -4.81
C PRO A 235 17.57 -26.11 -3.40
N ASN A 236 18.74 -25.52 -3.14
CA ASN A 236 19.43 -25.58 -1.86
C ASN A 236 19.30 -24.28 -1.02
N PHE A 237 18.28 -23.46 -1.27
CA PHE A 237 18.07 -22.23 -0.48
C PHE A 237 17.73 -22.56 0.99
N PRO A 238 18.51 -22.07 1.96
CA PRO A 238 18.30 -22.39 3.38
C PRO A 238 17.08 -21.65 3.96
N ALA A 239 16.12 -22.41 4.49
CA ALA A 239 14.91 -21.87 5.12
C ALA A 239 15.21 -20.86 6.25
N SER A 240 16.24 -21.14 7.05
CA SER A 240 16.69 -20.27 8.13
C SER A 240 17.09 -18.87 7.67
N GLU A 241 17.54 -18.72 6.42
CA GLU A 241 17.91 -17.41 5.87
C GLU A 241 16.67 -16.56 5.54
N VAL A 242 15.58 -17.19 5.09
CA VAL A 242 14.28 -16.51 4.92
C VAL A 242 13.74 -16.04 6.26
N GLU A 243 13.79 -16.90 7.27
CA GLU A 243 13.34 -16.59 8.63
C GLU A 243 14.15 -15.44 9.24
N GLU A 244 15.49 -15.52 9.14
CA GLU A 244 16.39 -14.46 9.60
C GLU A 244 16.11 -13.14 8.86
N TRP A 245 15.92 -13.18 7.55
CA TRP A 245 15.60 -12.03 6.73
C TRP A 245 14.28 -11.37 7.14
N ILE A 246 13.21 -12.14 7.34
CA ILE A 246 11.90 -11.64 7.79
C ILE A 246 12.05 -10.90 9.12
N VAL A 247 12.87 -11.41 10.04
CA VAL A 247 13.08 -10.80 11.36
C VAL A 247 14.00 -9.57 11.30
N GLN A 248 14.99 -9.55 10.41
CA GLN A 248 16.00 -8.49 10.37
C GLN A 248 15.63 -7.28 9.52
N CYS A 249 14.75 -7.44 8.52
CA CYS A 249 14.44 -6.38 7.56
C CYS A 249 14.01 -5.04 8.18
N ASP A 250 13.24 -5.10 9.27
CA ASP A 250 12.65 -3.89 9.86
C ASP A 250 13.46 -3.34 11.03
N LYS A 251 14.55 -3.99 11.45
CA LYS A 251 15.31 -3.59 12.64
C LYS A 251 15.91 -2.18 12.56
N ASN A 252 16.10 -1.67 11.34
CA ASN A 252 16.64 -0.33 11.08
C ASN A 252 15.57 0.67 10.59
N CYS A 253 14.28 0.29 10.58
CA CYS A 253 13.18 1.17 10.23
C CYS A 253 12.54 1.71 11.51
N GLU A 254 13.01 2.88 11.96
CA GLU A 254 12.30 3.64 12.98
C GLU A 254 10.89 4.00 12.45
N THR A 255 9.90 4.15 13.36
CA THR A 255 8.46 4.39 13.06
C THR A 255 7.96 5.81 13.37
N SER A 256 8.76 6.66 14.02
CA SER A 256 8.48 8.09 14.21
C SER A 256 9.76 8.94 14.31
N GLU A 257 9.70 10.20 13.89
CA GLU A 257 10.74 11.22 14.16
C GLU A 257 10.09 12.46 14.79
N ASN A 258 10.73 13.04 15.81
CA ASN A 258 10.33 14.35 16.31
C ASN A 258 10.89 15.40 15.34
N LEU A 259 10.02 16.00 14.53
CA LEU A 259 10.41 17.10 13.64
C LEU A 259 10.90 18.29 14.48
N ASN A 260 12.03 18.88 14.09
CA ASN A 260 12.51 20.10 14.73
C ASN A 260 11.75 21.33 14.20
N ASP A 261 11.84 22.46 14.90
CA ASP A 261 11.10 23.69 14.58
C ASP A 261 11.32 24.16 13.13
N ASP A 262 12.54 24.00 12.59
CA ASP A 262 12.87 24.37 11.20
C ASP A 262 12.19 23.45 10.16
N GLN A 263 12.09 22.16 10.45
CA GLN A 263 11.36 21.19 9.63
C GLN A 263 9.85 21.44 9.68
N ILE A 264 9.32 21.84 10.85
CA ILE A 264 7.91 22.23 11.01
C ILE A 264 7.61 23.48 10.18
N ILE A 265 8.46 24.52 10.25
CA ILE A 265 8.31 25.75 9.46
C ILE A 265 8.32 25.43 7.96
N THR A 266 9.24 24.57 7.50
CA THR A 266 9.31 24.16 6.09
C THR A 266 8.04 23.43 5.65
N ALA A 267 7.52 22.50 6.46
CA ALA A 267 6.30 21.77 6.16
C ALA A 267 5.05 22.67 6.09
N VAL A 268 4.98 23.70 6.95
CA VAL A 268 3.87 24.66 6.98
C VAL A 268 3.94 25.66 5.80
N LEU A 269 5.14 26.10 5.43
CA LEU A 269 5.33 27.03 4.30
C LEU A 269 5.04 26.35 2.95
N GLU A 270 5.38 25.07 2.79
CA GLU A 270 5.12 24.31 1.56
C GLU A 270 3.66 23.88 1.40
N ASN A 271 2.89 23.77 2.49
CA ASN A 271 1.43 23.55 2.42
C ASN A 271 0.65 24.82 2.03
N ASN A 272 1.23 26.02 2.21
CA ASN A 272 0.59 27.32 1.97
C ASN A 272 1.14 28.08 0.74
N GLY A 273 2.12 27.52 0.02
CA GLY A 273 2.80 28.16 -1.12
C GLY A 273 2.59 27.46 -2.47
N GLU A 274 2.67 28.24 -3.54
CA GLU A 274 2.36 27.91 -4.94
C GLU A 274 3.01 26.63 -5.50
N GLU A 275 2.34 26.07 -6.52
CA GLU A 275 2.73 24.93 -7.35
C GLU A 275 4.16 25.06 -7.93
N THR A 276 5.16 24.70 -7.14
CA THR A 276 6.51 24.45 -7.66
C THR A 276 6.65 22.96 -7.92
N VAL A 277 6.74 22.62 -9.20
CA VAL A 277 7.06 21.28 -9.67
C VAL A 277 8.50 20.99 -9.26
N ASN A 278 8.69 20.48 -8.04
CA ASN A 278 9.96 19.88 -7.66
C ASN A 278 10.08 18.55 -8.39
N GLU A 279 10.71 18.59 -9.57
CA GLU A 279 11.34 17.42 -10.16
C GLU A 279 12.55 17.05 -9.29
N ASP A 280 12.29 16.49 -8.10
CA ASP A 280 13.35 15.89 -7.31
C ASP A 280 13.89 14.70 -8.08
N SER A 281 15.11 14.89 -8.57
CA SER A 281 15.94 13.92 -9.26
C SER A 281 16.41 12.86 -8.27
N ASP A 282 15.52 11.94 -7.91
CA ASP A 282 15.95 10.64 -7.40
C ASP A 282 16.62 9.90 -8.57
N GLY A 283 17.88 9.53 -8.35
CA GLY A 283 18.80 8.97 -9.34
C GLY A 283 18.48 7.53 -9.73
N ASP A 284 17.29 7.29 -10.26
CA ASP A 284 16.97 6.10 -11.05
C ASP A 284 16.87 6.47 -12.53
N ALA A 285 17.64 5.73 -13.33
CA ALA A 285 17.73 5.83 -14.78
C ALA A 285 16.55 5.15 -15.49
N ASP A 286 15.36 5.19 -14.90
CA ASP A 286 14.17 4.59 -15.50
C ASP A 286 13.49 5.58 -16.44
N GLU A 287 13.29 5.15 -17.69
CA GLU A 287 12.47 5.89 -18.66
C GLU A 287 11.04 6.04 -18.11
N PRO A 288 10.46 7.25 -18.17
CA PRO A 288 9.10 7.44 -17.69
C PRO A 288 8.11 6.59 -18.49
N PRO A 289 7.08 6.00 -17.84
CA PRO A 289 6.13 5.13 -18.53
C PRO A 289 5.43 5.87 -19.67
N THR A 290 5.43 5.25 -20.85
CA THR A 290 4.75 5.76 -22.05
C THR A 290 3.24 5.68 -21.88
N GLN A 291 2.52 6.71 -22.35
CA GLN A 291 1.07 6.71 -22.31
C GLN A 291 0.51 5.73 -23.34
N ILE A 292 -0.27 4.75 -22.89
CA ILE A 292 -0.87 3.73 -23.76
C ILE A 292 -1.95 4.37 -24.64
N SER A 293 -1.92 4.08 -25.94
CA SER A 293 -2.94 4.56 -26.88
C SER A 293 -4.28 3.87 -26.64
N HIS A 294 -5.40 4.54 -26.99
CA HIS A 294 -6.72 3.90 -26.89
C HIS A 294 -6.87 2.66 -27.79
N THR A 295 -6.07 2.55 -28.86
CA THR A 295 -6.05 1.39 -29.75
C THR A 295 -5.35 0.21 -29.07
N ASP A 296 -4.17 0.43 -28.52
CA ASP A 296 -3.40 -0.63 -27.83
C ASP A 296 -4.14 -1.10 -26.59
N ALA A 297 -4.74 -0.19 -25.81
CA ALA A 297 -5.58 -0.53 -24.67
C ALA A 297 -6.76 -1.42 -25.08
N LYS A 298 -7.46 -1.09 -26.17
CA LYS A 298 -8.57 -1.92 -26.67
C LYS A 298 -8.08 -3.31 -27.07
N ASN A 299 -6.97 -3.40 -27.81
CA ASN A 299 -6.40 -4.67 -28.26
C ASN A 299 -5.96 -5.54 -27.07
N ALA A 300 -5.32 -4.94 -26.06
CA ALA A 300 -4.93 -5.62 -24.84
C ALA A 300 -6.16 -6.18 -24.08
N PHE A 301 -7.24 -5.39 -23.97
CA PHE A 301 -8.47 -5.89 -23.36
C PHE A 301 -9.17 -6.97 -24.20
N ASP A 302 -9.08 -6.93 -25.53
CA ASP A 302 -9.61 -8.00 -26.39
C ASP A 302 -8.85 -9.32 -26.15
N ILE A 303 -7.52 -9.27 -25.96
CA ILE A 303 -6.69 -10.44 -25.61
C ILE A 303 -7.02 -10.93 -24.19
N ALA A 304 -7.07 -10.03 -23.21
CA ALA A 304 -7.38 -10.37 -21.82
C ALA A 304 -8.76 -11.04 -21.68
N LEU A 305 -9.76 -10.57 -22.45
CA LEU A 305 -11.10 -11.15 -22.47
C LEU A 305 -11.07 -12.60 -22.98
N GLN A 306 -10.34 -12.87 -24.06
CA GLN A 306 -10.20 -14.24 -24.59
C GLN A 306 -9.56 -15.18 -23.57
N TYR A 307 -8.53 -14.71 -22.86
CA TYR A 307 -7.85 -15.50 -21.83
C TYR A 307 -8.79 -15.83 -20.66
N ILE A 308 -9.53 -14.83 -20.16
CA ILE A 308 -10.43 -14.99 -19.01
C ILE A 308 -11.67 -15.81 -19.34
N GLU A 309 -12.18 -15.74 -20.57
CA GLU A 309 -13.28 -16.61 -21.02
C GLU A 309 -12.87 -18.09 -21.10
N GLN A 310 -11.58 -18.39 -21.22
CA GLN A 310 -11.03 -19.76 -21.22
C GLN A 310 -10.64 -20.24 -19.82
N SER A 311 -10.52 -19.34 -18.85
CA SER A 311 -10.09 -19.68 -17.51
C SER A 311 -11.21 -20.33 -16.70
N SER A 312 -10.88 -21.42 -15.99
CA SER A 312 -11.81 -22.10 -15.08
C SER A 312 -12.04 -21.34 -13.76
N THR A 313 -11.21 -20.34 -13.44
CA THR A 313 -11.25 -19.59 -12.18
C THR A 313 -12.00 -18.27 -12.28
N SER A 314 -12.40 -17.85 -13.49
CA SER A 314 -12.99 -16.54 -13.72
C SER A 314 -14.48 -16.49 -13.40
N THR A 315 -14.92 -15.37 -12.83
CA THR A 315 -16.33 -15.11 -12.53
C THR A 315 -17.00 -14.31 -13.66
N PRO A 316 -18.34 -14.35 -13.78
CA PRO A 316 -19.05 -13.47 -14.70
C PRO A 316 -18.78 -11.98 -14.48
N MET A 317 -18.49 -11.58 -13.23
CA MET A 317 -18.17 -10.19 -12.90
C MET A 317 -16.82 -9.76 -13.46
N ASP A 318 -15.81 -10.64 -13.44
CA ASP A 318 -14.49 -10.37 -14.01
C ASP A 318 -14.59 -10.09 -15.52
N ILE A 319 -15.35 -10.93 -16.24
CA ILE A 319 -15.61 -10.77 -17.67
C ILE A 319 -16.31 -9.44 -17.95
N LEU A 320 -17.35 -9.10 -17.16
CA LEU A 320 -18.10 -7.86 -17.34
C LEU A 320 -17.25 -6.61 -17.07
N TRP A 321 -16.36 -6.65 -16.08
CA TRP A 321 -15.46 -5.55 -15.77
C TRP A 321 -14.46 -5.28 -16.90
N ILE A 322 -13.84 -6.33 -17.43
CA ILE A 322 -12.92 -6.19 -18.57
C ILE A 322 -13.64 -5.69 -19.80
N LYS A 323 -14.82 -6.24 -20.10
CA LYS A 323 -15.67 -5.78 -21.22
C LYS A 323 -16.06 -4.31 -21.09
N LYS A 324 -16.34 -3.84 -19.86
CA LYS A 324 -16.62 -2.43 -19.57
C LYS A 324 -15.43 -1.55 -19.95
N TRP A 325 -14.22 -1.88 -19.50
CA TRP A 325 -13.01 -1.10 -19.81
C TRP A 325 -12.64 -1.15 -21.29
N ARG A 326 -12.79 -2.31 -21.93
CA ARG A 326 -12.66 -2.47 -23.38
C ARG A 326 -13.58 -1.52 -24.16
N ASN A 327 -14.83 -1.42 -23.74
CA ASN A 327 -15.82 -0.53 -24.37
C ASN A 327 -15.51 0.96 -24.12
N ILE A 328 -15.00 1.32 -22.94
CA ILE A 328 -14.53 2.67 -22.65
C ILE A 328 -13.38 3.04 -23.58
N ALA A 329 -12.35 2.17 -23.70
CA ALA A 329 -11.22 2.40 -24.61
C ALA A 329 -11.68 2.57 -26.06
N ALA A 330 -12.60 1.72 -26.53
CA ALA A 330 -13.17 1.82 -27.87
C ALA A 330 -13.94 3.13 -28.11
N LYS A 331 -14.74 3.58 -27.14
CA LYS A 331 -15.47 4.86 -27.21
C LYS A 331 -14.52 6.06 -27.21
N SER A 332 -13.49 6.04 -26.36
CA SER A 332 -12.48 7.10 -26.32
C SER A 332 -11.71 7.19 -27.64
N ARG A 333 -11.38 6.05 -28.25
CA ARG A 333 -10.79 6.00 -29.61
C ARG A 333 -11.67 6.71 -30.63
N ILE A 334 -12.96 6.36 -30.69
CA ILE A 334 -13.91 6.97 -31.64
C ILE A 334 -14.02 8.48 -31.41
N THR A 335 -14.06 8.90 -30.15
CA THR A 335 -14.17 10.32 -29.78
C THR A 335 -12.90 11.09 -30.16
N PHE A 336 -11.72 10.51 -29.96
CA PHE A 336 -10.45 11.10 -30.35
C PHE A 336 -10.27 11.16 -31.88
N SER A 337 -10.90 10.24 -32.62
CA SER A 337 -10.92 10.22 -34.09
C SER A 337 -11.94 11.18 -34.71
N LYS A 338 -12.83 11.83 -33.94
CA LYS A 338 -13.71 12.88 -34.47
C LYS A 338 -12.87 14.15 -34.69
N GLN A 339 -12.78 14.59 -35.94
CA GLN A 339 -12.10 15.82 -36.32
C GLN A 339 -12.67 17.01 -35.54
N LYS A 340 -11.81 17.75 -34.83
CA LYS A 340 -12.19 19.01 -34.19
C LYS A 340 -12.63 20.02 -35.26
N SER A 341 -13.64 20.83 -34.96
CA SER A 341 -14.11 21.85 -35.90
C SER A 341 -13.01 22.87 -36.13
N ILE A 342 -12.92 23.44 -37.34
CA ILE A 342 -11.95 24.50 -37.65
C ILE A 342 -12.11 25.72 -36.71
N THR A 343 -13.31 25.91 -36.16
CA THR A 343 -13.62 26.96 -35.17
C THR A 343 -12.95 26.76 -33.83
N ASP A 344 -12.62 25.51 -33.46
CA ASP A 344 -11.96 25.18 -32.18
C ASP A 344 -10.48 25.61 -32.16
N PHE A 345 -9.93 25.98 -33.32
CA PHE A 345 -8.56 26.51 -33.46
C PHE A 345 -8.47 28.03 -33.33
N PHE A 346 -9.59 28.76 -33.37
CA PHE A 346 -9.61 30.22 -33.38
C PHE A 346 -10.13 30.86 -32.08
N SER A 347 -10.56 30.06 -31.09
CA SER A 347 -10.88 30.57 -29.76
C SER A 347 -9.62 30.58 -28.88
N LYS A 348 -8.99 31.75 -28.75
CA LYS A 348 -8.02 32.07 -27.70
C LYS A 348 -8.58 33.17 -26.83
#